data_AF-A0A8C0J1A3-F1
#
_entry.id   AF-A0A8C0J1A3-F1
#
_cell.length_a   1.000
_cell.length_b   1.000
_cell.length_c   1.000
_cell.angle_alpha   90.00
_cell.angle_beta   90.00
_cell.angle_gamma   90.00
#
_symmetry.space_group_name_H-M   'P 1'
#
loop_
_entity.id
_entity.type
_entity.pdbx_description
1 polymer ?
#
loop_
_entity_poly.entity_id
_entity_poly.type
_entity_poly.pdbx_seq_one_letter_code
_entity_poly.pdbx_strand_id
1 'polypeptide(L)'
;MMLSPDQAADSDHPSSAPSDPESLVGPDAKGLLGCCVSDPEPVEEGGGEGKGGGRAALHTQQLSREEKRRRRRATAKYRSAHATRERIRVEAFNLAFAELRKLLPTLPPDKKLSKIEILRLAICYISYLNHVLDV
;
A
#
# COMPACT_ATOMS: atom_id res chain seq x y z
N MET A 1 24.98 55.57 21.30
CA MET A 1 25.21 55.78 19.85
C MET A 1 24.76 54.47 19.19
N MET A 2 23.53 54.38 18.67
CA MET A 2 23.18 54.66 17.25
C MET A 2 24.04 53.73 16.36
N LEU A 3 23.57 52.70 15.63
CA LEU A 3 22.31 52.43 14.91
C LEU A 3 22.13 50.92 14.65
N SER A 4 20.89 50.44 14.58
CA SER A 4 20.43 49.42 13.60
C SER A 4 19.65 50.16 12.49
N PRO A 5 19.12 49.57 11.39
CA PRO A 5 19.26 48.25 10.75
C PRO A 5 19.38 48.33 9.18
N ASP A 6 19.50 47.20 8.48
CA ASP A 6 19.11 46.98 7.05
C ASP A 6 18.99 45.45 6.86
N GLN A 7 17.88 44.73 6.59
CA GLN A 7 16.64 44.86 5.81
C GLN A 7 16.75 44.71 4.28
N ALA A 8 16.76 43.45 3.83
CA ALA A 8 16.10 42.95 2.60
C ALA A 8 15.68 41.49 2.90
N ALA A 9 14.42 41.03 2.94
CA ALA A 9 13.24 41.18 2.08
C ALA A 9 13.50 40.77 0.62
N ASP A 10 13.15 39.52 0.27
CA ASP A 10 12.19 39.09 -0.79
C ASP A 10 12.35 37.56 -1.03
N SER A 11 11.40 36.68 -0.67
CA SER A 11 10.14 36.28 -1.37
C SER A 11 10.32 35.18 -2.44
N ASP A 12 9.38 34.23 -2.40
CA ASP A 12 8.86 33.40 -3.50
C ASP A 12 9.46 32.00 -3.85
N HIS A 13 8.75 30.98 -3.37
CA HIS A 13 8.35 29.78 -4.13
C HIS A 13 6.95 30.07 -4.77
N PRO A 14 6.42 29.35 -5.79
CA PRO A 14 6.88 28.14 -6.49
C PRO A 14 6.58 28.15 -8.04
N SER A 15 6.66 26.97 -8.68
CA SER A 15 5.96 26.53 -9.92
C SER A 15 6.80 26.43 -11.20
N SER A 16 6.94 25.20 -11.69
CA SER A 16 6.78 24.85 -13.11
C SER A 16 6.72 23.32 -13.25
N ALA A 17 5.52 22.79 -13.45
CA ALA A 17 5.34 21.54 -14.21
C ALA A 17 5.62 21.83 -15.69
N PRO A 18 5.95 20.79 -16.48
CA PRO A 18 4.99 20.46 -17.54
C PRO A 18 4.83 18.96 -17.84
N SER A 19 3.57 18.63 -18.13
CA SER A 19 3.10 17.75 -19.22
C SER A 19 3.16 16.23 -19.06
N ASP A 20 1.97 15.67 -18.79
CA ASP A 20 1.50 14.39 -19.33
C ASP A 20 1.61 14.36 -20.87
N PRO A 21 1.69 13.16 -21.45
CA PRO A 21 0.69 12.84 -22.47
C PRO A 21 -0.07 11.54 -22.16
N GLU A 22 -1.41 11.67 -22.11
CA GLU A 22 -2.33 10.58 -22.41
C GLU A 22 -2.11 10.06 -23.85
N SER A 23 -2.12 8.72 -24.02
CA SER A 23 -2.86 8.11 -25.13
C SER A 23 -3.24 6.66 -24.80
N LEU A 24 -4.47 6.52 -24.32
CA LEU A 24 -5.50 5.58 -24.74
C LEU A 24 -5.07 4.41 -25.65
N VAL A 25 -5.16 3.18 -25.12
CA VAL A 25 -5.81 2.02 -25.78
C VAL A 25 -6.40 1.12 -24.69
N GLY A 26 -7.73 1.07 -24.59
CA GLY A 26 -8.44 -0.13 -24.09
C GLY A 26 -8.88 -1.01 -25.28
N PRO A 27 -9.70 -2.05 -25.11
CA PRO A 27 -10.09 -2.77 -23.90
C PRO A 27 -9.78 -4.28 -23.99
N ASP A 28 -9.46 -4.94 -22.88
CA ASP A 28 -9.82 -6.35 -22.72
C ASP A 28 -10.03 -6.69 -21.25
N ALA A 29 -11.29 -6.63 -20.86
CA ALA A 29 -11.80 -7.26 -19.67
C ALA A 29 -11.67 -8.78 -19.83
N LYS A 30 -10.62 -9.38 -19.28
CA LYS A 30 -10.53 -10.81 -18.91
C LYS A 30 -9.24 -11.06 -18.13
N GLY A 31 -9.34 -10.94 -16.80
CA GLY A 31 -8.21 -11.24 -15.92
C GLY A 31 -8.53 -11.22 -14.43
N LEU A 32 -9.80 -11.29 -14.04
CA LEU A 32 -10.20 -11.63 -12.67
C LEU A 32 -10.17 -13.15 -12.52
N LEU A 33 -8.98 -13.74 -12.45
CA LEU A 33 -8.83 -15.08 -11.89
C LEU A 33 -7.39 -15.31 -11.44
N GLY A 34 -7.23 -15.61 -10.15
CA GLY A 34 -6.12 -16.43 -9.69
C GLY A 34 -4.81 -15.70 -9.41
N CYS A 35 -4.75 -15.00 -8.29
CA CYS A 35 -3.52 -14.99 -7.50
C CYS A 35 -3.78 -15.78 -6.21
N CYS A 36 -4.09 -17.07 -6.37
CA CYS A 36 -3.65 -18.07 -5.42
C CYS A 36 -2.12 -17.99 -5.43
N VAL A 37 -1.56 -17.04 -4.68
CA VAL A 37 -0.12 -17.00 -4.44
C VAL A 37 0.13 -18.11 -3.45
N SER A 38 0.19 -19.33 -3.98
CA SER A 38 0.73 -20.50 -3.33
C SER A 38 1.97 -20.03 -2.57
N ASP A 39 2.03 -20.40 -1.28
CA ASP A 39 3.25 -20.25 -0.51
C ASP A 39 4.42 -20.69 -1.41
N PRO A 40 5.48 -19.87 -1.57
CA PRO A 40 6.59 -20.29 -2.39
C PRO A 40 7.18 -21.54 -1.75
N GLU A 41 6.92 -22.68 -2.40
CA GLU A 41 7.63 -23.94 -2.20
C GLU A 41 9.14 -23.62 -2.14
N PRO A 42 9.90 -24.30 -1.27
CA PRO A 42 11.33 -24.11 -1.20
C PRO A 42 11.95 -24.54 -2.53
N VAL A 43 12.26 -23.58 -3.39
CA VAL A 43 13.20 -23.79 -4.48
C VAL A 43 14.57 -24.07 -3.86
N GLU A 44 14.92 -25.36 -3.83
CA GLU A 44 16.28 -25.83 -3.66
C GLU A 44 17.05 -25.47 -4.93
N GLU A 45 17.65 -24.28 -4.96
CA GLU A 45 18.62 -23.94 -6.00
C GLU A 45 19.95 -24.63 -5.71
N GLY A 46 20.31 -25.56 -6.58
CA GLY A 46 21.65 -26.12 -6.69
C GLY A 46 22.56 -25.25 -7.57
N GLY A 47 23.86 -25.28 -7.25
CA GLY A 47 24.99 -24.79 -8.06
C GLY A 47 25.79 -23.68 -7.35
N GLY A 48 27.10 -23.77 -7.09
CA GLY A 48 28.09 -24.79 -7.44
C GLY A 48 29.42 -24.55 -6.70
N GLU A 49 30.15 -25.65 -6.57
CA GLU A 49 31.60 -25.87 -6.39
C GLU A 49 32.52 -24.76 -5.84
N GLY A 50 32.99 -24.98 -4.61
CA GLY A 50 34.23 -24.43 -4.05
C GLY A 50 35.03 -25.55 -3.37
N LYS A 51 36.12 -25.98 -4.01
CA LYS A 51 36.99 -27.10 -3.61
C LYS A 51 37.91 -26.68 -2.45
N GLY A 52 37.79 -27.30 -1.29
CA GLY A 52 38.69 -27.09 -0.15
C GLY A 52 38.44 -28.08 0.97
N GLY A 53 39.33 -29.07 1.13
CA GLY A 53 39.22 -30.13 2.12
C GLY A 53 39.38 -29.64 3.57
N GLY A 54 38.68 -30.30 4.47
CA GLY A 54 38.83 -30.11 5.92
C GLY A 54 37.68 -30.76 6.68
N ARG A 55 37.97 -31.84 7.40
CA ARG A 55 37.00 -32.66 8.13
C ARG A 55 36.38 -31.87 9.28
N ALA A 56 35.08 -31.60 9.20
CA ALA A 56 34.23 -31.36 10.36
C ALA A 56 32.80 -31.79 10.00
N ALA A 57 32.40 -32.98 10.47
CA ALA A 57 31.00 -33.35 10.51
C ALA A 57 30.29 -32.42 11.50
N LEU A 58 29.90 -31.23 11.02
CA LEU A 58 29.10 -30.29 11.78
C LEU A 58 27.72 -30.90 11.92
N HIS A 59 27.45 -31.38 13.12
CA HIS A 59 26.15 -31.80 13.62
C HIS A 59 25.06 -30.90 13.06
N THR A 60 24.40 -31.35 11.98
CA THR A 60 23.26 -30.65 11.41
C THR A 60 22.11 -30.93 12.36
N GLN A 61 21.99 -30.15 13.43
CA GLN A 61 20.77 -30.14 14.22
C GLN A 61 19.65 -29.82 13.25
N GLN A 62 18.81 -30.82 12.97
CA GLN A 62 17.60 -30.59 12.21
C GLN A 62 16.78 -29.57 12.98
N LEU A 63 16.81 -28.32 12.51
CA LEU A 63 15.98 -27.27 13.06
C LEU A 63 14.53 -27.75 12.99
N SER A 64 13.83 -27.63 14.11
CA SER A 64 12.39 -27.88 14.18
C SER A 64 11.69 -27.14 13.04
N ARG A 65 10.57 -27.70 12.55
CA ARG A 65 9.74 -27.05 11.53
C ARG A 65 9.43 -25.60 11.90
N GLU A 66 9.23 -25.32 13.18
CA GLU A 66 8.95 -23.97 13.68
C GLU A 66 10.17 -23.03 13.55
N GLU A 67 11.36 -23.52 13.81
CA GLU A 67 12.58 -22.72 13.72
C GLU A 67 12.94 -22.39 12.27
N LYS A 68 12.67 -23.30 11.34
CA LYS A 68 12.77 -23.03 9.89
C LYS A 68 11.78 -21.93 9.45
N ARG A 69 10.53 -21.97 9.95
CA ARG A 69 9.53 -20.91 9.68
C ARG A 69 9.97 -19.56 10.24
N ARG A 70 10.49 -19.55 11.48
CA ARG A 70 11.04 -18.34 12.12
C ARG A 70 12.17 -17.74 11.29
N ARG A 71 13.13 -18.55 10.83
CA ARG A 71 14.25 -18.09 10.00
C ARG A 71 13.77 -17.51 8.67
N ARG A 72 12.79 -18.14 7.99
CA ARG A 72 12.19 -17.61 6.75
C ARG A 72 11.53 -16.25 6.98
N ARG A 73 10.72 -16.10 8.03
CA ARG A 73 10.06 -14.83 8.39
C ARG A 73 11.05 -13.72 8.75
N ALA A 74 12.20 -14.10 9.32
CA ALA A 74 13.29 -13.18 9.64
C ALA A 74 14.13 -12.75 8.42
N THR A 75 13.87 -13.27 7.21
CA THR A 75 14.55 -12.77 6.01
C THR A 75 13.99 -11.42 5.58
N ALA A 76 14.85 -10.54 5.06
CA ALA A 76 14.42 -9.25 4.52
C ALA A 76 13.43 -9.42 3.36
N LYS A 77 13.64 -10.42 2.48
CA LYS A 77 12.75 -10.77 1.37
C LYS A 77 11.33 -11.11 1.84
N TYR A 78 11.18 -11.90 2.90
CA TYR A 78 9.86 -12.22 3.44
C TYR A 78 9.18 -10.98 4.01
N ARG A 79 9.91 -10.18 4.81
CA ARG A 79 9.36 -8.95 5.40
C ARG A 79 8.94 -7.94 4.35
N SER A 80 9.76 -7.70 3.33
CA SER A 80 9.44 -6.76 2.26
C SER A 80 8.24 -7.23 1.43
N ALA A 81 8.18 -8.52 1.05
CA ALA A 81 7.03 -9.08 0.37
C ALA A 81 5.74 -8.96 1.19
N HIS A 82 5.81 -9.23 2.50
CA HIS A 82 4.67 -9.06 3.40
C HIS A 82 4.22 -7.60 3.51
N ALA A 83 5.16 -6.66 3.68
CA ALA A 83 4.87 -5.24 3.74
C ALA A 83 4.23 -4.72 2.44
N THR A 84 4.69 -5.18 1.27
CA THR A 84 4.10 -4.84 -0.02
C THR A 84 2.68 -5.37 -0.15
N ARG A 85 2.42 -6.62 0.23
CA ARG A 85 1.05 -7.18 0.22
C ARG A 85 0.11 -6.40 1.12
N GLU A 86 0.56 -6.02 2.31
CA GLU A 86 -0.26 -5.24 3.23
C GLU A 86 -0.52 -3.82 2.70
N ARG A 87 0.47 -3.19 2.05
CA ARG A 87 0.30 -1.89 1.39
C ARG A 87 -0.79 -1.97 0.32
N ILE A 88 -0.75 -2.97 -0.55
CA ILE A 88 -1.75 -3.19 -1.61
C ILE A 88 -3.14 -3.40 -1.00
N ARG A 89 -3.24 -4.21 0.07
CA ARG A 89 -4.51 -4.44 0.79
C ARG A 89 -5.10 -3.14 1.34
N VAL A 90 -4.26 -2.30 1.95
CA VAL A 90 -4.67 -1.00 2.51
C VAL A 90 -5.03 0.00 1.41
N GLU A 91 -4.29 0.00 0.30
CA GLU A 91 -4.59 0.83 -0.87
C GLU A 91 -5.95 0.48 -1.47
N ALA A 92 -6.23 -0.81 -1.71
CA ALA A 92 -7.53 -1.27 -2.17
C ALA A 92 -8.67 -0.85 -1.22
N PHE A 93 -8.44 -0.94 0.09
CA PHE A 93 -9.39 -0.45 1.09
C PHE A 93 -9.61 1.07 1.00
N ASN A 94 -8.55 1.85 0.82
CA ASN A 94 -8.64 3.31 0.73
C ASN A 94 -9.32 3.75 -0.57
N LEU A 95 -9.12 3.03 -1.68
CA LEU A 95 -9.85 3.25 -2.93
C LEU A 95 -11.35 3.05 -2.75
N ALA A 96 -11.76 1.95 -2.09
CA ALA A 96 -13.18 1.73 -1.77
C ALA A 96 -13.76 2.85 -0.89
N PHE A 97 -12.98 3.37 0.07
CA PHE A 97 -13.39 4.53 0.89
C PHE A 97 -13.52 5.82 0.07
N ALA A 98 -12.66 6.05 -0.92
CA ALA A 98 -12.74 7.19 -1.81
C ALA A 98 -13.98 7.10 -2.72
N GLU A 99 -14.29 5.92 -3.25
CA GLU A 99 -15.52 5.71 -4.03
C GLU A 99 -16.77 5.95 -3.19
N LEU A 100 -16.82 5.43 -1.96
CA LEU A 100 -17.93 5.72 -1.05
C LEU A 100 -18.07 7.23 -0.80
N ARG A 101 -16.96 7.96 -0.58
CA ARG A 101 -16.97 9.40 -0.34
C ARG A 101 -17.61 10.21 -1.47
N LYS A 102 -17.42 9.81 -2.73
CA LYS A 102 -17.99 10.49 -3.91
C LYS A 102 -19.52 10.46 -3.94
N LEU A 103 -20.12 9.43 -3.34
CA LEU A 103 -21.57 9.25 -3.27
C LEU A 103 -22.22 10.06 -2.14
N LEU A 104 -21.44 10.60 -1.21
CA LEU A 104 -21.96 11.27 -0.03
C LEU A 104 -22.20 12.76 -0.28
N PRO A 105 -23.40 13.28 0.06
CA PRO A 105 -23.70 14.70 -0.09
C PRO A 105 -22.94 15.54 0.95
N THR A 106 -22.17 16.53 0.51
CA THR A 106 -21.46 17.48 1.38
C THR A 106 -21.47 18.90 0.85
N LEU A 107 -21.45 19.87 1.77
CA LEU A 107 -21.26 21.28 1.47
C LEU A 107 -20.00 21.79 2.22
N PRO A 108 -18.95 22.27 1.53
CA PRO A 108 -18.74 22.22 0.08
C PRO A 108 -18.51 20.77 -0.44
N PRO A 109 -18.62 20.52 -1.75
CA PRO A 109 -18.47 19.17 -2.34
C PRO A 109 -17.12 18.51 -2.04
N ASP A 110 -16.06 19.30 -1.91
CA ASP A 110 -14.68 18.89 -1.65
C ASP A 110 -14.32 18.81 -0.16
N LYS A 111 -15.30 18.90 0.74
CA LYS A 111 -15.09 18.77 2.18
C LYS A 111 -14.32 17.49 2.51
N LYS A 112 -13.16 17.62 3.16
CA LYS A 112 -12.40 16.46 3.65
C LYS A 112 -13.16 15.80 4.80
N LEU A 113 -13.46 14.51 4.66
CA LEU A 113 -14.11 13.70 5.69
C LEU A 113 -13.14 12.64 6.20
N SER A 114 -13.13 12.42 7.50
CA SER A 114 -12.47 11.27 8.13
C SER A 114 -13.21 9.96 7.83
N LYS A 115 -12.54 8.82 8.02
CA LYS A 115 -13.15 7.49 7.81
C LYS A 115 -14.43 7.29 8.63
N ILE A 116 -14.44 7.75 9.88
CA ILE A 116 -15.62 7.62 10.74
C ILE A 116 -16.78 8.52 10.28
N GLU A 117 -16.48 9.73 9.80
CA GLU A 117 -17.51 10.63 9.26
C GLU A 117 -18.12 10.06 7.97
N ILE A 118 -17.30 9.49 7.08
CA ILE A 118 -17.78 8.81 5.85
C ILE A 118 -18.78 7.70 6.22
N LEU A 119 -18.43 6.84 7.18
CA LEU A 119 -19.31 5.75 7.60
C LEU A 119 -20.63 6.25 8.22
N ARG A 120 -20.55 7.24 9.12
CA ARG A 120 -21.74 7.83 9.75
C ARG A 120 -22.65 8.49 8.72
N LEU A 121 -22.08 9.28 7.81
CA LEU A 121 -22.83 9.99 6.78
C LEU A 121 -23.45 9.01 5.77
N ALA A 122 -22.77 7.93 5.41
CA ALA A 122 -23.34 6.88 4.56
C ALA A 122 -24.58 6.24 5.19
N ILE A 123 -24.52 5.89 6.48
CA ILE A 123 -25.66 5.34 7.21
C ILE A 123 -26.83 6.33 7.21
N CYS A 124 -26.57 7.59 7.57
CA CYS A 124 -27.60 8.63 7.57
C CYS A 124 -28.21 8.84 6.18
N TYR A 125 -27.39 8.81 5.13
CA TYR A 125 -27.85 9.06 3.77
C TYR A 125 -28.70 7.92 3.23
N ILE A 126 -28.33 6.66 3.48
CA ILE A 126 -29.17 5.51 3.15
C ILE A 126 -30.53 5.61 3.85
N SER A 127 -30.54 5.90 5.17
CA SER A 127 -31.79 6.07 5.92
C SER A 127 -32.65 7.21 5.39
N TYR A 128 -32.04 8.33 5.00
CA TYR A 128 -32.74 9.46 4.39
C TYR A 128 -33.39 9.07 3.06
N LEU A 129 -32.65 8.40 2.17
CA LEU A 129 -33.17 7.96 0.88
C LEU A 129 -34.32 6.96 1.04
N ASN A 130 -34.21 6.00 1.97
CA ASN A 130 -35.31 5.08 2.28
C ASN A 130 -36.57 5.84 2.73
N HIS A 131 -36.42 6.81 3.64
CA HIS A 131 -37.56 7.62 4.08
C HIS A 131 -38.21 8.40 2.92
N VAL A 132 -37.41 8.96 2.01
CA VAL A 132 -37.92 9.68 0.82
C VAL A 132 -38.68 8.74 -0.13
N LEU A 133 -38.30 7.47 -0.21
CA LEU A 133 -38.95 6.48 -1.08
C LEU A 133 -40.21 5.84 -0.47
N ASP A 134 -40.29 5.79 0.87
CA ASP A 134 -41.43 5.23 1.61
C ASP A 134 -42.61 6.23 1.74
N VAL A 135 -42.39 7.50 1.37
CA VAL A 135 -43.39 8.57 1.35
C VAL A 135 -43.98 8.74 -0.04
#